data_AF-L7JT35-F1
#
_entry.id   AF-L7JT35-F1
#
_cell.length_a   1.000
_cell.length_b   1.000
_cell.length_c   1.000
_cell.angle_alpha   90.00
_cell.angle_beta   90.00
_cell.angle_gamma   90.00
#
_symmetry.space_group_name_H-M   'P 1'
#
loop_
_entity.id
_entity.type
_entity.pdbx_description
1 polymer ?
#
loop_
_entity_poly.entity_id
_entity_poly.type
_entity_poly.pdbx_seq_one_letter_code
_entity_poly.pdbx_strand_id
1 'polypeptide(L)'
;VKKEMGRKWKRSRNDELMINTADRCEELPENVNKDNRKEENGALRGITHVESVNDTSTDITKDDEDIKDLLSRIKKGVEERESARPIKLNKFGIDKPSVDEKLMTDTELTVLDRRMKAYYRQLNEIDKAKYQRLGDHFIRGSQIRSLLKDSNIVLKIGPFNAEEQKILKHKVNEYLRNRNLTIEYLQERILKGDDTAFMNDISKYVCSFMPFRVYHVVHLGIFYYYHPYANKVFTLQDDLELMQLYKIIGPHWEKISKEMLSTRFRVHRKFLAMQNLKRLKSCEGDFYNEYLKTRNIEKVAKMYNTKYGYVRKKITEEIARVYMNKWDDYCDFVVAVLVLKYNHYCGINRVGKIFKVLDRIVEEYTLEETVKTSDELEKEANAKGFGEQNENSNDGGQKHTKKKQKDNYKSAKLCYEKIILKNETIKAKIERFFTLNMDFNVEIHENDIFWLSVRDEFNDKHSENIVNIEPAIIRSKFCILCKKSNIVYYKNLLDYTKTKALSLIHEKLIARL
;
A
#
# COMPACT_ATOMS: atom_id res chain seq x y z
N VAL A 1 21.51 3.07 52.39
CA VAL A 1 20.16 3.23 52.99
C VAL A 1 19.31 3.93 51.96
N LYS A 2 18.22 3.42 51.36
CA LYS A 2 17.46 2.16 51.32
C LYS A 2 16.73 2.24 49.95
N LYS A 3 16.92 1.25 49.07
CA LYS A 3 15.91 0.24 48.63
C LYS A 3 14.76 0.78 47.77
N GLU A 4 14.74 0.38 46.49
CA GLU A 4 13.93 -0.73 45.93
C GLU A 4 12.45 -0.37 45.78
N MET A 5 11.96 -0.36 44.55
CA MET A 5 10.88 -1.28 44.14
C MET A 5 10.74 -1.30 42.63
N GLY A 6 11.25 -2.37 42.02
CA GLY A 6 10.79 -2.84 40.73
C GLY A 6 9.42 -3.49 40.88
N ARG A 7 8.56 -3.36 39.87
CA ARG A 7 7.43 -4.25 39.65
C ARG A 7 7.51 -4.83 38.25
N LYS A 8 8.05 -6.06 38.20
CA LYS A 8 7.82 -7.02 37.12
C LYS A 8 6.34 -7.39 37.11
N TRP A 9 5.65 -7.12 36.01
CA TRP A 9 4.37 -7.79 35.74
C TRP A 9 4.66 -9.13 35.06
N LYS A 10 4.48 -10.22 35.83
CA LYS A 10 4.31 -11.57 35.30
C LYS A 10 2.87 -11.64 34.76
N ARG A 11 2.70 -11.97 33.47
CA ARG A 11 1.43 -12.55 33.00
C ARG A 11 1.59 -14.06 32.99
N SER A 12 0.84 -14.69 33.88
CA SER A 12 0.58 -16.12 33.92
C SER A 12 -0.15 -16.52 32.64
N ARG A 13 0.34 -17.57 31.98
CA ARG A 13 -0.53 -18.45 31.19
C ARG A 13 -1.30 -19.32 32.18
N ASN A 14 -2.58 -19.53 31.89
CA ASN A 14 -3.25 -20.80 32.10
C ASN A 14 -4.33 -20.92 31.02
N ASP A 15 -4.44 -22.15 30.55
CA ASP A 15 -5.17 -22.62 29.38
C ASP A 15 -6.68 -22.78 29.65
N GLU A 16 -7.36 -23.29 28.61
CA GLU A 16 -8.73 -23.81 28.55
C GLU A 16 -9.84 -22.82 28.18
N LEU A 17 -10.19 -22.82 26.90
CA LEU A 17 -11.57 -23.11 26.48
C LEU A 17 -11.59 -23.63 25.04
N MET A 18 -11.75 -24.95 24.93
CA MET A 18 -12.24 -25.66 23.77
C MET A 18 -13.73 -25.37 23.62
N ILE A 19 -14.18 -24.86 22.47
CA ILE A 19 -15.55 -25.08 21.99
C ILE A 19 -15.50 -25.34 20.48
N ASN A 20 -15.88 -26.58 20.14
CA ASN A 20 -16.30 -27.03 18.82
C ASN A 20 -17.54 -26.26 18.36
N THR A 21 -17.58 -25.88 17.09
CA THR A 21 -18.84 -25.78 16.34
C THR A 21 -18.64 -26.34 14.93
N ALA A 22 -18.79 -27.67 14.84
CA ALA A 22 -19.50 -28.27 13.72
C ALA A 22 -21.00 -27.88 13.83
N ASP A 23 -21.74 -28.13 12.76
CA ASP A 23 -23.18 -27.91 12.58
C ASP A 23 -23.60 -26.53 12.08
N ARG A 24 -23.73 -26.45 10.75
CA ARG A 24 -25.00 -26.06 10.10
C ARG A 24 -25.00 -26.57 8.66
N CYS A 25 -25.57 -27.77 8.49
CA CYS A 25 -26.24 -28.17 7.28
C CYS A 25 -27.54 -27.38 7.19
N GLU A 26 -27.75 -26.65 6.10
CA GLU A 26 -29.09 -26.25 5.68
C GLU A 26 -29.41 -27.00 4.39
N GLU A 27 -30.51 -27.75 4.48
CA GLU A 27 -31.12 -28.58 3.46
C GLU A 27 -31.63 -27.70 2.30
N LEU A 28 -31.41 -28.14 1.07
CA LEU A 28 -32.13 -27.67 -0.11
C LEU A 28 -33.14 -28.76 -0.52
N PRO A 29 -34.38 -28.39 -0.92
CA PRO A 29 -35.41 -29.37 -1.20
C PRO A 29 -35.22 -30.02 -2.57
N GLU A 30 -35.40 -31.34 -2.59
CA GLU A 30 -35.53 -32.15 -3.79
C GLU A 30 -36.88 -31.96 -4.51
N ASN A 31 -36.84 -32.32 -5.78
CA ASN A 31 -37.89 -32.86 -6.64
C ASN A 31 -38.68 -31.90 -7.54
N VAL A 32 -38.31 -31.92 -8.82
CA VAL A 32 -39.25 -32.28 -9.90
C VAL A 32 -38.57 -33.22 -10.91
N ASN A 33 -39.10 -34.46 -10.96
CA ASN A 33 -39.25 -35.44 -12.07
C ASN A 33 -38.93 -34.96 -13.51
N LYS A 34 -38.63 -35.79 -14.52
CA LYS A 34 -38.32 -37.22 -14.73
C LYS A 34 -37.96 -37.34 -16.22
N ASP A 35 -37.09 -38.30 -16.53
CA ASP A 35 -37.09 -39.16 -17.72
C ASP A 35 -37.38 -38.55 -19.10
N ASN A 36 -36.35 -38.57 -19.96
CA ASN A 36 -36.51 -39.24 -21.25
C ASN A 36 -35.19 -39.83 -21.77
N ARG A 37 -35.32 -41.07 -22.24
CA ARG A 37 -34.32 -41.99 -22.76
C ARG A 37 -33.85 -41.57 -24.17
N LYS A 38 -32.60 -41.86 -24.53
CA LYS A 38 -32.21 -42.99 -25.43
C LYS A 38 -30.78 -42.82 -25.94
N GLU A 39 -30.18 -43.99 -26.12
CA GLU A 39 -28.89 -44.29 -26.72
C GLU A 39 -28.75 -43.68 -28.13
N GLU A 40 -27.54 -43.22 -28.46
CA GLU A 40 -26.98 -43.43 -29.79
C GLU A 40 -25.44 -43.37 -29.72
N ASN A 41 -24.83 -44.54 -29.90
CA ASN A 41 -23.44 -44.69 -30.31
C ASN A 41 -23.32 -44.17 -31.75
N GLY A 42 -22.33 -43.32 -32.04
CA GLY A 42 -22.06 -42.94 -33.43
C GLY A 42 -20.99 -41.89 -33.59
N ALA A 43 -19.84 -42.33 -34.08
CA ALA A 43 -18.70 -41.57 -34.55
C ALA A 43 -19.00 -40.21 -35.20
N LEU A 44 -18.17 -39.19 -34.89
CA LEU A 44 -17.69 -38.11 -35.77
C LEU A 44 -16.55 -37.39 -35.01
N ARG A 45 -15.29 -37.83 -35.14
CA ARG A 45 -14.28 -37.20 -36.00
C ARG A 45 -14.70 -35.84 -36.58
N GLY A 46 -13.96 -34.80 -36.19
CA GLY A 46 -13.83 -33.58 -36.96
C GLY A 46 -14.02 -32.33 -36.13
N ILE A 47 -13.26 -31.28 -36.49
CA ILE A 47 -13.38 -29.89 -36.05
C ILE A 47 -12.53 -29.59 -34.79
N THR A 48 -11.20 -29.62 -34.94
CA THR A 48 -10.30 -28.57 -35.44
C THR A 48 -9.73 -27.75 -34.29
N HIS A 49 -8.41 -27.91 -34.13
CA HIS A 49 -7.52 -26.95 -33.51
C HIS A 49 -7.92 -25.52 -33.89
N VAL A 50 -8.36 -24.74 -32.91
CA VAL A 50 -8.33 -23.29 -33.06
C VAL A 50 -6.88 -22.89 -32.87
N GLU A 51 -6.32 -22.53 -34.00
CA GLU A 51 -5.00 -22.04 -34.31
C GLU A 51 -4.34 -21.28 -33.15
N SER A 52 -3.17 -21.78 -32.78
CA SER A 52 -2.09 -20.97 -32.28
C SER A 52 -1.88 -19.78 -33.22
N VAL A 53 -2.22 -18.58 -32.77
CA VAL A 53 -1.68 -17.35 -33.35
C VAL A 53 -0.22 -17.25 -32.91
N ASN A 54 0.64 -18.03 -33.56
CA ASN A 54 1.98 -17.61 -33.89
C ASN A 54 1.93 -16.99 -35.30
N ASP A 55 2.97 -16.23 -35.62
CA ASP A 55 3.26 -15.65 -36.93
C ASP A 55 2.70 -14.26 -37.20
N THR A 56 3.19 -13.30 -36.41
CA THR A 56 3.95 -12.24 -37.09
C THR A 56 5.42 -12.65 -37.09
N SER A 57 5.81 -13.58 -37.98
CA SER A 57 7.18 -13.58 -38.46
C SER A 57 7.31 -12.25 -39.18
N THR A 58 7.99 -11.30 -38.55
CA THR A 58 8.66 -10.30 -39.35
C THR A 58 9.75 -11.08 -40.08
N ASP A 59 9.48 -11.49 -41.32
CA ASP A 59 10.49 -11.87 -42.29
C ASP A 59 11.39 -10.65 -42.48
N ILE A 60 12.29 -10.51 -41.53
CA ILE A 60 13.49 -9.75 -41.67
C ILE A 60 14.46 -10.79 -42.21
N THR A 61 14.44 -11.01 -43.52
CA THR A 61 15.62 -11.43 -44.28
C THR A 61 16.63 -10.28 -44.18
N LYS A 62 17.14 -10.05 -42.98
CA LYS A 62 18.38 -9.31 -42.82
C LYS A 62 19.42 -10.28 -43.30
N ASP A 63 20.14 -9.87 -44.33
CA ASP A 63 21.25 -10.63 -44.87
C ASP A 63 22.08 -11.18 -43.72
N ASP A 64 22.43 -12.46 -43.80
CA ASP A 64 23.31 -13.10 -42.82
C ASP A 64 24.60 -12.28 -42.63
N GLU A 65 24.98 -11.46 -43.62
CA GLU A 65 26.05 -10.47 -43.53
C GLU A 65 25.76 -9.32 -42.55
N ASP A 66 24.56 -8.74 -42.52
CA ASP A 66 24.21 -7.68 -41.57
C ASP A 66 24.19 -8.21 -40.12
N ILE A 67 23.73 -9.45 -39.94
CA ILE A 67 23.75 -10.12 -38.64
C ILE A 67 25.21 -10.43 -38.24
N LYS A 68 26.03 -10.93 -39.17
CA LYS A 68 27.47 -11.20 -38.93
C LYS A 68 28.24 -9.92 -38.64
N ASP A 69 28.04 -8.85 -39.40
CA ASP A 69 28.68 -7.54 -39.19
C ASP A 69 28.28 -7.00 -37.82
N LEU A 70 27.00 -7.02 -37.47
CA LEU A 70 26.57 -6.55 -36.17
C LEU A 70 27.10 -7.42 -35.01
N LEU A 71 27.11 -8.74 -35.15
CA LEU A 71 27.73 -9.63 -34.17
C LEU A 71 29.24 -9.39 -34.06
N SER A 72 29.91 -9.05 -35.17
CA SER A 72 31.33 -8.68 -35.17
C SER A 72 31.58 -7.35 -34.45
N ARG A 73 30.69 -6.36 -34.61
CA ARG A 73 30.74 -5.08 -33.89
C ARG A 73 30.45 -5.25 -32.40
N ILE A 74 29.50 -6.12 -32.05
CA ILE A 74 29.22 -6.49 -30.65
C ILE A 74 30.45 -7.18 -30.05
N LYS A 75 31.00 -8.18 -30.74
CA LYS A 75 32.19 -8.92 -30.29
C LYS A 75 33.40 -8.00 -30.12
N LYS A 76 33.65 -7.12 -31.10
CA LYS A 76 34.67 -6.07 -31.02
C LYS A 76 34.41 -5.13 -29.85
N GLY A 77 33.16 -4.74 -29.60
CA GLY A 77 32.78 -3.95 -28.43
C GLY A 77 32.98 -4.69 -27.10
N VAL A 78 32.78 -6.01 -27.04
CA VAL A 78 33.11 -6.84 -25.88
C VAL A 78 34.62 -6.88 -25.67
N GLU A 79 35.40 -7.17 -26.70
CA GLU A 79 36.87 -7.22 -26.66
C GLU A 79 37.48 -5.85 -26.30
N GLU A 80 36.96 -4.76 -26.87
CA GLU A 80 37.30 -3.38 -26.51
C GLU A 80 36.95 -3.06 -25.05
N ARG A 81 35.90 -3.66 -24.48
CA ARG A 81 35.55 -3.49 -23.06
C ARG A 81 36.44 -4.30 -22.14
N GLU A 82 36.76 -5.54 -22.51
CA GLU A 82 37.70 -6.40 -21.80
C GLU A 82 39.10 -5.77 -21.77
N SER A 83 39.49 -5.05 -22.82
CA SER A 83 40.78 -4.36 -22.93
C SER A 83 40.79 -2.93 -22.36
N ALA A 84 39.74 -2.12 -22.59
CA ALA A 84 39.68 -0.72 -22.14
C ALA A 84 39.30 -0.56 -20.67
N ARG A 85 38.70 -1.59 -20.06
CA ARG A 85 38.47 -1.64 -18.62
C ARG A 85 39.45 -2.66 -18.07
N PRO A 86 40.63 -2.25 -17.53
CA PRO A 86 41.36 -3.18 -16.68
C PRO A 86 40.33 -3.70 -15.70
N ILE A 87 40.25 -5.03 -15.58
CA ILE A 87 39.40 -5.67 -14.61
C ILE A 87 39.90 -5.14 -13.27
N LYS A 88 39.35 -4.01 -12.80
CA LYS A 88 39.23 -3.76 -11.38
C LYS A 88 38.18 -4.78 -10.98
N LEU A 89 38.63 -6.04 -10.89
CA LEU A 89 38.01 -7.06 -10.07
C LEU A 89 37.66 -6.28 -8.83
N ASN A 90 36.36 -6.19 -8.58
CA ASN A 90 35.85 -5.55 -7.40
C ASN A 90 36.78 -6.03 -6.28
N LYS A 91 37.60 -5.14 -5.70
CA LYS A 91 38.53 -5.48 -4.61
C LYS A 91 37.70 -5.75 -3.35
N PHE A 92 36.82 -6.71 -3.44
CA PHE A 92 36.16 -7.39 -2.37
C PHE A 92 37.05 -8.60 -2.01
N GLY A 93 38.36 -8.37 -1.86
CA GLY A 93 39.32 -9.46 -1.82
C GLY A 93 40.62 -9.08 -1.15
N ILE A 94 40.64 -9.28 0.17
CA ILE A 94 41.78 -9.69 1.03
C ILE A 94 42.96 -8.72 1.23
N ASP A 95 43.41 -7.94 0.25
CA ASP A 95 44.72 -7.26 0.46
C ASP A 95 44.65 -6.05 1.39
N LYS A 96 43.48 -5.43 1.56
CA LYS A 96 43.17 -4.52 2.68
C LYS A 96 41.68 -4.61 2.97
N PRO A 97 41.22 -4.92 4.20
CA PRO A 97 39.83 -4.67 4.56
C PRO A 97 39.55 -3.19 4.24
N SER A 98 38.53 -2.91 3.44
CA SER A 98 38.05 -1.53 3.36
C SER A 98 37.72 -1.13 4.80
N VAL A 99 38.13 0.07 5.18
CA VAL A 99 38.07 0.58 6.57
C VAL A 99 36.62 0.52 7.15
N ASP A 100 35.62 0.29 6.29
CA ASP A 100 34.20 0.28 6.63
C ASP A 100 33.53 -1.11 6.64
N GLU A 101 34.16 -2.19 6.16
CA GLU A 101 33.55 -3.52 6.20
C GLU A 101 33.85 -4.27 7.51
N LYS A 102 33.10 -3.90 8.57
CA LYS A 102 33.07 -4.69 9.81
C LYS A 102 32.49 -6.08 9.54
N LEU A 103 33.38 -7.08 9.45
CA LEU A 103 33.02 -8.50 9.59
C LEU A 103 32.27 -8.72 10.92
N MET A 104 31.46 -9.79 10.97
CA MET A 104 30.82 -10.18 12.23
C MET A 104 31.87 -10.48 13.30
N THR A 105 31.63 -9.96 14.49
CA THR A 105 32.42 -10.26 15.69
C THR A 105 32.12 -11.68 16.19
N ASP A 106 33.05 -12.28 16.93
CA ASP A 106 32.87 -13.62 17.52
C ASP A 106 31.64 -13.70 18.43
N THR A 107 31.32 -12.59 19.11
CA THR A 107 30.11 -12.45 19.92
C THR A 107 28.84 -12.54 19.05
N GLU A 108 28.80 -11.83 17.92
CA GLU A 108 27.66 -11.88 17.00
C GLU A 108 27.50 -13.28 16.38
N LEU A 109 28.60 -13.95 16.04
CA LEU A 109 28.59 -15.34 15.55
C LEU A 109 28.05 -16.31 16.59
N THR A 110 28.48 -16.15 17.85
CA THR A 110 28.00 -16.96 18.98
C THR A 110 26.51 -16.76 19.22
N VAL A 111 26.02 -15.51 19.12
CA VAL A 111 24.60 -15.19 19.25
C VAL A 111 23.80 -15.82 18.10
N LEU A 112 24.31 -15.74 16.86
CA LEU A 112 23.68 -16.37 15.70
C LEU A 112 23.57 -17.89 15.86
N ASP A 113 24.67 -18.56 16.22
CA ASP A 113 24.70 -20.02 16.44
C ASP A 113 23.71 -20.44 17.53
N ARG A 114 23.66 -19.71 18.65
CA ARG A 114 22.66 -19.95 19.70
C ARG A 114 21.22 -19.80 19.19
N ARG A 115 20.93 -18.76 18.40
CA ARG A 115 19.60 -18.56 17.80
C ARG A 115 19.23 -19.71 16.86
N MET A 116 20.18 -20.16 16.04
CA MET A 116 19.98 -21.28 15.12
C MET A 116 19.69 -22.59 15.85
N LYS A 117 20.52 -22.93 16.84
CA LYS A 117 20.33 -24.13 17.67
C LYS A 117 19.01 -24.08 18.44
N ALA A 118 18.65 -22.91 18.97
CA ALA A 118 17.38 -22.73 19.66
C ALA A 118 16.17 -22.96 18.74
N TYR A 119 16.21 -22.42 17.52
CA TYR A 119 15.15 -22.65 16.52
C TYR A 119 15.07 -24.12 16.10
N TYR A 120 16.20 -24.75 15.77
CA TYR A 120 16.23 -26.15 15.34
C TYR A 120 15.73 -27.12 16.43
N ARG A 121 15.96 -26.81 17.72
CA ARG A 121 15.44 -27.58 18.86
C ARG A 121 13.92 -27.51 19.03
N GLN A 122 13.26 -26.49 18.48
CA GLN A 122 11.80 -26.33 18.56
C GLN A 122 11.07 -27.18 17.50
N LEU A 123 11.78 -27.65 16.47
CA LEU A 123 11.19 -28.45 15.40
C LEU A 123 11.07 -29.92 15.83
N ASN A 124 9.98 -30.57 15.46
CA ASN A 124 9.85 -32.04 15.57
C ASN A 124 10.72 -32.72 14.49
N GLU A 125 10.92 -34.04 14.59
CA GLU A 125 11.80 -34.79 13.67
C GLU A 125 11.36 -34.70 12.19
N ILE A 126 10.05 -34.68 11.94
CA ILE A 126 9.49 -34.53 10.58
C ILE A 126 9.86 -33.15 10.01
N ASP A 127 9.70 -32.10 10.80
CA ASP A 127 10.02 -30.73 10.40
C ASP A 127 11.52 -30.50 10.30
N LYS A 128 12.35 -31.15 11.13
CA LYS A 128 13.81 -31.16 10.95
C LYS A 128 14.21 -31.74 9.60
N ALA A 129 13.60 -32.85 9.17
CA ALA A 129 13.86 -33.45 7.86
C ALA A 129 13.40 -32.56 6.70
N LYS A 130 12.20 -31.96 6.79
CA LYS A 130 11.72 -30.97 5.82
C LYS A 130 12.66 -29.76 5.74
N TYR A 131 13.12 -29.28 6.90
CA TYR A 131 14.01 -28.13 7.02
C TYR A 131 15.39 -28.41 6.42
N GLN A 132 15.97 -29.58 6.70
CA GLN A 132 17.22 -30.02 6.08
C GLN A 132 17.08 -30.11 4.55
N ARG A 133 15.97 -30.67 4.06
CA ARG A 133 15.68 -30.72 2.62
C ARG A 133 15.64 -29.32 2.00
N LEU A 134 15.05 -28.34 2.69
CA LEU A 134 15.00 -26.94 2.25
C LEU A 134 16.38 -26.25 2.26
N GLY A 135 17.30 -26.69 3.13
CA GLY A 135 18.69 -26.21 3.20
C GLY A 135 19.63 -26.84 2.17
N ASP A 136 19.30 -28.04 1.69
CA ASP A 136 20.20 -28.83 0.83
C ASP A 136 19.75 -28.94 -0.64
N HIS A 137 18.48 -28.70 -0.95
CA HIS A 137 17.92 -28.98 -2.27
C HIS A 137 17.27 -27.76 -2.91
N PHE A 138 17.35 -27.72 -4.25
CA PHE A 138 16.57 -26.77 -5.04
C PHE A 138 15.10 -27.23 -5.10
N ILE A 139 14.22 -26.52 -4.40
CA ILE A 139 12.78 -26.81 -4.36
C ILE A 139 12.01 -25.68 -5.04
N ARG A 140 11.12 -26.01 -5.98
CA ARG A 140 10.28 -25.00 -6.66
C ARG A 140 9.29 -24.37 -5.68
N GLY A 141 8.92 -23.11 -5.89
CA GLY A 141 8.03 -22.38 -4.97
C GLY A 141 6.66 -23.04 -4.72
N SER A 142 6.09 -23.73 -5.72
CA SER A 142 4.85 -24.52 -5.53
C SER A 142 5.05 -25.72 -4.61
N GLN A 143 6.19 -26.40 -4.73
CA GLN A 143 6.55 -27.55 -3.90
C GLN A 143 6.86 -27.13 -2.46
N ILE A 144 7.46 -25.94 -2.24
CA ILE A 144 7.70 -25.40 -0.90
C ILE A 144 6.39 -25.28 -0.12
N ARG A 145 5.34 -24.72 -0.75
CA ARG A 145 4.02 -24.61 -0.08
C ARG A 145 3.44 -25.97 0.29
N SER A 146 3.57 -26.96 -0.59
CA SER A 146 3.10 -28.32 -0.30
C SER A 146 3.91 -29.00 0.80
N LEU A 147 5.23 -28.77 0.84
CA LEU A 147 6.12 -29.34 1.85
C LEU A 147 5.83 -28.77 3.25
N LEU A 148 5.34 -27.53 3.31
CA LEU A 148 5.10 -26.77 4.54
C LEU A 148 3.64 -26.73 4.99
N LYS A 149 2.73 -27.45 4.33
CA LYS A 149 1.28 -27.35 4.58
C LYS A 149 0.89 -27.62 6.05
N ASP A 150 1.69 -28.43 6.74
CA ASP A 150 1.49 -28.83 8.13
C ASP A 150 2.84 -28.81 8.90
N SER A 151 3.64 -27.75 8.72
CA SER A 151 4.90 -27.58 9.46
C SER A 151 4.94 -26.27 10.24
N ASN A 152 5.70 -26.28 11.33
CA ASN A 152 5.97 -25.06 12.12
C ASN A 152 7.18 -24.27 11.59
N ILE A 153 7.63 -24.57 10.37
CA ILE A 153 8.83 -23.96 9.78
C ILE A 153 8.49 -22.57 9.26
N VAL A 154 9.17 -21.57 9.80
CA VAL A 154 9.06 -20.19 9.33
C VAL A 154 10.13 -19.92 8.28
N LEU A 155 9.70 -19.50 7.08
CA LEU A 155 10.60 -19.08 6.00
C LEU A 155 10.51 -17.58 5.76
N LYS A 156 11.67 -16.96 5.56
CA LYS A 156 11.77 -15.55 5.18
C LYS A 156 11.88 -15.42 3.66
N ILE A 157 10.89 -14.76 3.08
CA ILE A 157 10.81 -14.45 1.65
C ILE A 157 11.23 -12.98 1.44
N GLY A 158 11.85 -12.68 0.31
CA GLY A 158 12.24 -11.31 -0.08
C GLY A 158 13.74 -11.03 0.05
N PRO A 159 14.18 -9.77 -0.04
CA PRO A 159 15.59 -9.40 -0.06
C PRO A 159 16.31 -9.72 1.27
N PHE A 160 17.63 -9.89 1.21
CA PHE A 160 18.48 -10.06 2.40
C PHE A 160 18.52 -8.74 3.18
N ASN A 161 18.25 -8.79 4.49
CA ASN A 161 18.46 -7.63 5.36
C ASN A 161 19.96 -7.42 5.64
N ALA A 162 20.31 -6.32 6.31
CA ALA A 162 21.72 -5.98 6.57
C ALA A 162 22.47 -7.06 7.38
N GLU A 163 21.83 -7.68 8.37
CA GLU A 163 22.42 -8.76 9.17
C GLU A 163 22.68 -10.01 8.32
N GLU A 164 21.70 -10.44 7.51
CA GLU A 164 21.86 -11.59 6.62
C GLU A 164 22.91 -11.36 5.54
N GLN A 165 23.04 -10.13 5.03
CA GLN A 165 24.12 -9.78 4.10
C GLN A 165 25.50 -9.87 4.76
N LYS A 166 25.63 -9.47 6.04
CA LYS A 166 26.87 -9.66 6.80
C LYS A 166 27.19 -11.14 6.99
N ILE A 167 26.20 -11.95 7.35
CA ILE A 167 26.34 -13.41 7.50
C ILE A 167 26.78 -14.03 6.17
N LEU A 168 26.10 -13.70 5.08
CA LEU A 168 26.42 -14.16 3.72
C LEU A 168 27.88 -13.88 3.40
N LYS A 169 28.30 -12.62 3.57
CA LYS A 169 29.64 -12.18 3.25
C LYS A 169 30.69 -12.88 4.10
N HIS A 170 30.46 -12.92 5.41
CA HIS A 170 31.36 -13.55 6.36
C HIS A 170 31.54 -15.04 6.06
N LYS A 171 30.45 -15.78 5.86
CA LYS A 171 30.50 -17.22 5.63
C LYS A 171 31.04 -17.61 4.26
N VAL A 172 30.78 -16.83 3.20
CA VAL A 172 31.45 -17.05 1.92
C VAL A 172 32.97 -16.86 2.06
N ASN A 173 33.40 -15.78 2.72
CA ASN A 173 34.84 -15.51 2.90
C ASN A 173 35.52 -16.52 3.85
N GLU A 174 34.82 -17.01 4.88
CA GLU A 174 35.29 -18.11 5.73
C GLU A 174 35.45 -19.41 4.93
N TYR A 175 34.45 -19.76 4.12
CA TYR A 175 34.49 -20.96 3.27
C TYR A 175 35.68 -20.94 2.30
N LEU A 176 35.91 -19.80 1.65
CA LEU A 176 37.02 -19.62 0.70
C LEU A 176 38.37 -19.72 1.41
N ARG A 177 38.54 -19.03 2.55
CA ARG A 177 39.76 -19.10 3.37
C ARG A 177 40.07 -20.51 3.84
N ASN A 178 39.07 -21.25 4.34
CA ASN A 178 39.25 -22.62 4.82
C ASN A 178 39.69 -23.60 3.73
N ARG A 179 39.50 -23.24 2.45
CA ARG A 179 39.91 -24.04 1.29
C ARG A 179 41.06 -23.43 0.50
N ASN A 180 41.70 -22.37 1.01
CA ASN A 180 42.75 -21.62 0.31
C ASN A 180 42.33 -21.12 -1.08
N LEU A 181 41.06 -20.72 -1.22
CA LEU A 181 40.51 -20.16 -2.45
C LEU A 181 40.38 -18.64 -2.33
N THR A 182 40.47 -17.94 -3.47
CA THR A 182 40.29 -16.50 -3.53
C THR A 182 38.87 -16.12 -3.97
N ILE A 183 38.50 -14.84 -3.83
CA ILE A 183 37.20 -14.37 -4.34
C ILE A 183 37.16 -14.39 -5.87
N GLU A 184 38.30 -14.15 -6.51
CA GLU A 184 38.48 -14.18 -7.96
C GLU A 184 38.15 -15.57 -8.51
N TYR A 185 38.55 -16.62 -7.78
CA TYR A 185 38.17 -18.00 -8.11
C TYR A 185 36.65 -18.19 -8.10
N LEU A 186 35.96 -17.74 -7.05
CA LEU A 186 34.49 -17.82 -6.97
C LEU A 186 33.83 -17.03 -8.12
N GLN A 187 34.34 -15.84 -8.39
CA GLN A 187 33.89 -14.96 -9.47
C GLN A 187 34.04 -15.60 -10.86
N GLU A 188 35.17 -16.25 -11.12
CA GLU A 188 35.42 -16.99 -12.35
C GLU A 188 34.44 -18.15 -12.52
N ARG A 189 34.17 -18.92 -11.46
CA ARG A 189 33.18 -20.01 -11.50
C ARG A 189 31.76 -19.52 -11.76
N ILE A 190 31.38 -18.37 -11.18
CA ILE A 190 30.09 -17.73 -11.46
C ILE A 190 29.95 -17.38 -12.94
N LEU A 191 31.01 -16.89 -13.58
CA LEU A 191 31.00 -16.53 -15.01
C LEU A 191 30.95 -17.75 -15.93
N LYS A 192 31.76 -18.78 -15.64
CA LYS A 192 31.80 -20.00 -16.46
C LYS A 192 30.48 -20.80 -16.37
N GLY A 193 29.89 -20.86 -15.18
CA GLY A 193 28.59 -21.52 -14.95
C GLY A 193 28.62 -23.06 -15.11
N ASP A 194 29.81 -23.65 -15.17
CA ASP A 194 30.05 -25.08 -15.38
C ASP A 194 30.24 -25.86 -14.06
N ASP A 195 30.84 -25.22 -13.05
CA ASP A 195 31.14 -25.84 -11.76
C ASP A 195 29.95 -25.83 -10.79
N THR A 196 28.91 -26.57 -11.18
CA THR A 196 27.69 -26.72 -10.37
C THR A 196 27.98 -27.38 -9.02
N ALA A 197 28.96 -28.29 -8.94
CA ALA A 197 29.32 -28.97 -7.71
C ALA A 197 29.91 -28.00 -6.67
N PHE A 198 30.87 -27.18 -7.06
CA PHE A 198 31.44 -26.14 -6.20
C PHE A 198 30.38 -25.13 -5.75
N MET A 199 29.55 -24.65 -6.68
CA MET A 199 28.49 -23.69 -6.36
C MET A 199 27.44 -24.29 -5.42
N ASN A 200 27.16 -25.59 -5.54
CA ASN A 200 26.26 -26.28 -4.64
C ASN A 200 26.88 -26.44 -3.24
N ASP A 201 28.16 -26.81 -3.14
CA ASP A 201 28.85 -26.99 -1.85
C ASP A 201 28.91 -25.69 -1.04
N ILE A 202 29.35 -24.58 -1.66
CA ILE A 202 29.39 -23.28 -0.98
C ILE A 202 28.00 -22.79 -0.58
N SER A 203 26.99 -23.02 -1.42
CA SER A 203 25.61 -22.61 -1.13
C SER A 203 25.03 -23.36 0.05
N LYS A 204 25.26 -24.69 0.14
CA LYS A 204 24.84 -25.51 1.29
C LYS A 204 25.54 -25.07 2.56
N TYR A 205 26.86 -24.89 2.50
CA TYR A 205 27.63 -24.41 3.63
C TYR A 205 27.07 -23.09 4.17
N VAL A 206 26.88 -22.08 3.31
CA VAL A 206 26.32 -20.78 3.74
C VAL A 206 24.89 -20.91 4.24
N CYS A 207 24.05 -21.72 3.58
CA CYS A 207 22.66 -21.91 3.97
C CYS A 207 22.53 -22.51 5.37
N SER A 208 23.48 -23.35 5.78
CA SER A 208 23.54 -23.92 7.14
C SER A 208 23.71 -22.87 8.25
N PHE A 209 24.02 -21.61 7.90
CA PHE A 209 24.11 -20.48 8.83
C PHE A 209 22.96 -19.46 8.66
N MET A 210 21.95 -19.76 7.83
CA MET A 210 20.85 -18.85 7.53
C MET A 210 19.49 -19.49 7.87
N PRO A 211 19.03 -19.38 9.13
CA PRO A 211 18.00 -20.26 9.67
C PRO A 211 16.62 -20.13 9.01
N PHE A 212 16.35 -19.03 8.31
CA PHE A 212 15.05 -18.77 7.72
C PHE A 212 15.11 -18.70 6.19
N ARG A 213 16.26 -18.99 5.59
CA ARG A 213 16.46 -18.97 4.15
C ARG A 213 16.55 -20.38 3.62
N VAL A 214 15.96 -20.56 2.44
CA VAL A 214 16.04 -21.80 1.69
C VAL A 214 17.23 -21.76 0.76
N TYR A 215 17.76 -22.94 0.46
CA TYR A 215 18.94 -23.16 -0.39
C TYR A 215 18.94 -22.28 -1.64
N HIS A 216 17.86 -22.30 -2.42
CA HIS A 216 17.80 -21.57 -3.68
C HIS A 216 17.93 -20.05 -3.51
N VAL A 217 17.45 -19.49 -2.40
CA VAL A 217 17.56 -18.05 -2.11
C VAL A 217 19.00 -17.71 -1.77
N VAL A 218 19.67 -18.53 -0.96
CA VAL A 218 21.08 -18.36 -0.60
C VAL A 218 21.97 -18.49 -1.83
N HIS A 219 21.75 -19.53 -2.64
CA HIS A 219 22.44 -19.76 -3.90
C HIS A 219 22.34 -18.54 -4.84
N LEU A 220 21.12 -18.04 -5.07
CA LEU A 220 20.90 -16.83 -5.87
C LEU A 220 21.54 -15.58 -5.23
N GLY A 221 21.56 -15.50 -3.90
CA GLY A 221 22.25 -14.46 -3.15
C GLY A 221 23.75 -14.45 -3.45
N ILE A 222 24.41 -15.61 -3.37
CA ILE A 222 25.84 -15.74 -3.72
C ILE A 222 26.07 -15.29 -5.16
N PHE A 223 25.30 -15.83 -6.11
CA PHE A 223 25.37 -15.43 -7.52
C PHE A 223 25.18 -13.92 -7.74
N TYR A 224 24.31 -13.27 -6.97
CA TYR A 224 24.02 -11.86 -7.11
C TYR A 224 25.11 -10.97 -6.50
N TYR A 225 25.49 -11.22 -5.25
CA TYR A 225 26.42 -10.37 -4.51
C TYR A 225 27.88 -10.57 -4.91
N TYR A 226 28.23 -11.77 -5.38
CA TYR A 226 29.60 -12.13 -5.80
C TYR A 226 29.78 -12.14 -7.32
N HIS A 227 28.79 -11.73 -8.10
CA HIS A 227 28.99 -11.53 -9.53
C HIS A 227 30.05 -10.45 -9.77
N PRO A 228 31.04 -10.65 -10.67
CA PRO A 228 32.05 -9.65 -10.98
C PRO A 228 31.45 -8.28 -11.37
N TYR A 229 30.28 -8.35 -12.03
CA TYR A 229 29.55 -7.19 -12.53
C TYR A 229 28.31 -6.83 -11.70
N ALA A 230 28.23 -7.26 -10.43
CA ALA A 230 27.09 -6.99 -9.55
C ALA A 230 26.77 -5.49 -9.42
N ASN A 231 27.80 -4.64 -9.41
CA ASN A 231 27.69 -3.18 -9.24
C ASN A 231 27.76 -2.39 -10.57
N LYS A 232 27.83 -3.06 -11.73
CA LYS A 232 27.89 -2.36 -13.04
C LYS A 232 26.69 -1.44 -13.19
N VAL A 233 26.88 -0.14 -13.37
CA VAL A 233 25.80 0.81 -13.68
C VAL A 233 25.48 0.69 -15.18
N PHE A 234 24.19 0.59 -15.52
CA PHE A 234 23.76 0.58 -16.92
C PHE A 234 23.82 2.01 -17.48
N THR A 235 24.61 2.20 -18.52
CA THR A 235 24.68 3.42 -19.30
C THR A 235 23.61 3.45 -20.38
N LEU A 236 23.41 4.61 -21.02
CA LEU A 236 22.51 4.71 -22.18
C LEU A 236 22.96 3.80 -23.33
N GLN A 237 24.27 3.61 -23.50
CA GLN A 237 24.80 2.71 -24.52
C GLN A 237 24.48 1.23 -24.20
N ASP A 238 24.62 0.82 -22.93
CA ASP A 238 24.21 -0.51 -22.49
C ASP A 238 22.70 -0.74 -22.75
N ASP A 239 21.88 0.31 -22.61
CA ASP A 239 20.43 0.24 -22.85
C ASP A 239 20.10 0.03 -24.33
N LEU A 240 20.79 0.75 -25.23
CA LEU A 240 20.67 0.56 -26.68
C LEU A 240 21.12 -0.85 -27.11
N GLU A 241 22.26 -1.29 -26.58
CA GLU A 241 22.81 -2.62 -26.86
C GLU A 241 21.89 -3.73 -26.35
N LEU A 242 21.35 -3.60 -25.12
CA LEU A 242 20.37 -4.56 -24.59
C LEU A 242 19.15 -4.70 -25.50
N MET A 243 18.65 -3.58 -26.04
CA MET A 243 17.52 -3.59 -26.98
C MET A 243 17.90 -4.25 -28.32
N GLN A 244 19.12 -4.03 -28.81
CA GLN A 244 19.62 -4.66 -30.03
C GLN A 244 19.81 -6.17 -29.84
N LEU A 245 20.49 -6.58 -28.76
CA LEU A 245 20.68 -7.98 -28.39
C LEU A 245 19.35 -8.72 -28.24
N TYR A 246 18.37 -8.09 -27.60
CA TYR A 246 17.01 -8.65 -27.51
C TYR A 246 16.35 -8.81 -28.89
N LYS A 247 16.54 -7.84 -29.80
CA LYS A 247 15.97 -7.90 -31.16
C LYS A 247 16.56 -9.06 -31.98
N ILE A 248 17.83 -9.38 -31.79
CA ILE A 248 18.56 -10.40 -32.57
C ILE A 248 18.40 -11.78 -31.95
N ILE A 249 18.70 -11.87 -30.65
CA ILE A 249 18.78 -13.15 -29.94
C ILE A 249 17.39 -13.53 -29.38
N GLY A 250 16.48 -12.58 -29.22
CA GLY A 250 15.19 -12.82 -28.55
C GLY A 250 15.32 -12.90 -27.02
N PRO A 251 14.34 -13.48 -26.31
CA PRO A 251 14.30 -13.52 -24.84
C PRO A 251 15.27 -14.54 -24.20
N HIS A 252 16.42 -14.79 -24.82
CA HIS A 252 17.47 -15.68 -24.31
C HIS A 252 18.38 -14.94 -23.33
N TRP A 253 17.85 -14.63 -22.14
CA TRP A 253 18.51 -13.80 -21.13
C TRP A 253 19.87 -14.29 -20.68
N GLU A 254 20.12 -15.60 -20.74
CA GLU A 254 21.42 -16.16 -20.40
C GLU A 254 22.51 -15.71 -21.40
N LYS A 255 22.23 -15.82 -22.70
CA LYS A 255 23.13 -15.35 -23.76
C LYS A 255 23.34 -13.84 -23.65
N ILE A 256 22.24 -13.08 -23.54
CA ILE A 256 22.29 -11.61 -23.38
C ILE A 256 23.12 -11.23 -22.14
N SER A 257 22.98 -11.95 -21.04
CA SER A 257 23.72 -11.64 -19.80
C SER A 257 25.23 -11.83 -19.93
N LYS A 258 25.65 -12.84 -20.72
CA LYS A 258 27.07 -13.08 -21.05
C LYS A 258 27.62 -11.95 -21.90
N GLU A 259 26.93 -11.59 -23.00
CA GLU A 259 27.33 -10.48 -23.88
C GLU A 259 27.41 -9.14 -23.13
N MET A 260 26.43 -8.86 -22.28
CA MET A 260 26.37 -7.61 -21.54
C MET A 260 27.29 -7.55 -20.32
N LEU A 261 27.99 -8.63 -20.00
CA LEU A 261 28.81 -8.78 -18.80
C LEU A 261 28.02 -8.32 -17.56
N SER A 262 26.85 -8.92 -17.33
CA SER A 262 25.94 -8.55 -16.25
C SER A 262 25.10 -9.75 -15.84
N THR A 263 24.53 -9.76 -14.63
CA THR A 263 23.70 -10.89 -14.20
C THR A 263 22.42 -10.99 -15.04
N ARG A 264 21.97 -12.20 -15.35
CA ARG A 264 20.68 -12.50 -16.02
C ARG A 264 19.51 -11.70 -15.45
N PHE A 265 19.40 -11.64 -14.12
CA PHE A 265 18.32 -10.93 -13.44
C PHE A 265 18.35 -9.42 -13.68
N ARG A 266 19.55 -8.81 -13.70
CA ARG A 266 19.69 -7.36 -13.93
C ARG A 266 19.38 -6.97 -15.36
N VAL A 267 19.89 -7.70 -16.36
CA VAL A 267 19.56 -7.42 -17.78
C VAL A 267 18.07 -7.58 -18.05
N HIS A 268 17.45 -8.66 -17.56
CA HIS A 268 16.01 -8.88 -17.73
C HIS A 268 15.19 -7.78 -17.04
N ARG A 269 15.51 -7.45 -15.78
CA ARG A 269 14.81 -6.39 -15.04
C ARG A 269 14.96 -5.03 -15.71
N LYS A 270 16.15 -4.71 -16.23
CA LYS A 270 16.43 -3.47 -16.94
C LYS A 270 15.65 -3.40 -18.25
N PHE A 271 15.61 -4.49 -19.01
CA PHE A 271 14.79 -4.59 -20.22
C PHE A 271 13.30 -4.37 -19.91
N LEU A 272 12.76 -5.05 -18.90
CA LEU A 272 11.38 -4.85 -18.47
C LEU A 272 11.12 -3.41 -18.03
N ALA A 273 12.06 -2.77 -17.33
CA ALA A 273 11.94 -1.36 -16.97
C ALA A 273 11.87 -0.46 -18.21
N MET A 274 12.68 -0.72 -19.25
CA MET A 274 12.63 0.03 -20.51
C MET A 274 11.34 -0.20 -21.29
N GLN A 275 10.86 -1.44 -21.36
CA GLN A 275 9.58 -1.78 -21.99
C GLN A 275 8.41 -1.16 -21.23
N ASN A 276 8.44 -1.21 -19.89
CA ASN A 276 7.43 -0.58 -19.07
C ASN A 276 7.51 0.93 -19.20
N LEU A 277 8.67 1.58 -19.27
CA LEU A 277 8.78 3.03 -19.53
C LEU A 277 8.15 3.42 -20.87
N LYS A 278 8.30 2.60 -21.91
CA LYS A 278 7.63 2.81 -23.20
C LYS A 278 6.10 2.61 -23.11
N ARG A 279 5.63 1.58 -22.40
CA ARG A 279 4.19 1.31 -22.19
C ARG A 279 3.51 2.26 -21.19
N LEU A 280 4.24 2.75 -20.19
CA LEU A 280 3.79 3.73 -19.19
C LEU A 280 3.54 5.07 -19.89
N LYS A 281 4.50 5.53 -20.71
CA LYS A 281 4.35 6.80 -21.46
C LYS A 281 3.22 6.81 -22.49
N SER A 282 2.82 5.67 -23.05
CA SER A 282 1.80 5.63 -24.11
C SER A 282 0.37 5.36 -23.62
N CYS A 283 0.17 4.89 -22.38
CA CYS A 283 -1.15 4.41 -21.93
C CYS A 283 -1.65 5.01 -20.61
N GLU A 284 -0.81 5.73 -19.85
CA GLU A 284 -1.14 6.16 -18.48
C GLU A 284 -2.28 7.19 -18.41
N GLY A 285 -2.51 7.98 -19.45
CA GLY A 285 -3.62 8.95 -19.49
C GLY A 285 -4.98 8.35 -19.88
N ASP A 286 -5.00 7.23 -20.61
CA ASP A 286 -6.21 6.80 -21.31
C ASP A 286 -7.03 5.76 -20.54
N PHE A 287 -6.43 4.99 -19.62
CA PHE A 287 -7.16 3.94 -18.90
C PHE A 287 -8.35 4.47 -18.10
N TYR A 288 -8.16 5.62 -17.42
CA TYR A 288 -9.23 6.21 -16.63
C TYR A 288 -10.33 6.78 -17.53
N ASN A 289 -9.97 7.46 -18.61
CA ASN A 289 -10.93 8.00 -19.58
C ASN A 289 -11.75 6.89 -20.25
N GLU A 290 -11.11 5.80 -20.67
CA GLU A 290 -11.80 4.64 -21.23
C GLU A 290 -12.62 3.87 -20.19
N TYR A 291 -12.18 3.85 -18.93
CA TYR A 291 -12.99 3.33 -17.83
C TYR A 291 -14.23 4.19 -17.58
N LEU A 292 -14.16 5.52 -17.66
CA LEU A 292 -15.34 6.38 -17.52
C LEU A 292 -16.39 6.09 -18.60
N LYS A 293 -15.95 5.79 -19.83
CA LYS A 293 -16.83 5.41 -20.96
C LYS A 293 -17.43 4.02 -20.80
N THR A 294 -16.62 3.03 -20.41
CA THR A 294 -17.03 1.62 -20.43
C THR A 294 -17.55 1.09 -19.10
N ARG A 295 -17.16 1.72 -17.98
CA ARG A 295 -17.36 1.26 -16.60
C ARG A 295 -16.93 -0.20 -16.34
N ASN A 296 -16.03 -0.74 -17.17
CA ASN A 296 -15.60 -2.13 -17.11
C ASN A 296 -14.08 -2.26 -17.27
N ILE A 297 -13.39 -2.59 -16.16
CA ILE A 297 -11.93 -2.70 -16.09
C ILE A 297 -11.40 -3.84 -16.99
N GLU A 298 -12.13 -4.96 -17.11
CA GLU A 298 -11.71 -6.07 -17.98
C GLU A 298 -11.74 -5.67 -19.45
N LYS A 299 -12.75 -4.89 -19.86
CA LYS A 299 -12.85 -4.37 -21.21
C LYS A 299 -11.68 -3.42 -21.52
N VAL A 300 -11.33 -2.52 -20.60
CA VAL A 300 -10.16 -1.65 -20.73
C VAL A 300 -8.87 -2.49 -20.77
N ALA A 301 -8.74 -3.51 -19.91
CA ALA A 301 -7.58 -4.40 -19.91
C ALA A 301 -7.40 -5.15 -21.24
N LYS A 302 -8.50 -5.64 -21.83
CA LYS A 302 -8.51 -6.27 -23.16
C LYS A 302 -8.16 -5.27 -24.26
N MET A 303 -8.78 -4.09 -24.25
CA MET A 303 -8.57 -3.02 -25.25
C MET A 303 -7.10 -2.61 -25.35
N TYR A 304 -6.42 -2.51 -24.21
CA TYR A 304 -5.00 -2.16 -24.16
C TYR A 304 -4.05 -3.36 -24.06
N ASN A 305 -4.56 -4.58 -24.28
CA ASN A 305 -3.81 -5.84 -24.18
C ASN A 305 -2.88 -5.90 -22.95
N THR A 306 -3.43 -5.54 -21.79
CA THR A 306 -2.69 -5.36 -20.53
C THR A 306 -3.33 -6.18 -19.41
N LYS A 307 -2.56 -6.56 -18.39
CA LYS A 307 -3.05 -7.34 -17.26
C LYS A 307 -4.13 -6.58 -16.48
N TYR A 308 -5.25 -7.24 -16.21
CA TYR A 308 -6.37 -6.69 -15.41
C TYR A 308 -5.90 -6.01 -14.12
N GLY A 309 -5.07 -6.69 -13.33
CA GLY A 309 -4.61 -6.16 -12.05
C GLY A 309 -3.80 -4.85 -12.17
N TYR A 310 -3.09 -4.67 -13.29
CA TYR A 310 -2.36 -3.43 -13.55
C TYR A 310 -3.29 -2.29 -13.95
N VAL A 311 -4.26 -2.55 -14.84
CA VAL A 311 -5.26 -1.57 -15.27
C VAL A 311 -6.14 -1.17 -14.09
N ARG A 312 -6.60 -2.14 -13.28
CA ARG A 312 -7.32 -1.88 -12.03
C ARG A 312 -6.53 -0.94 -11.13
N LYS A 313 -5.28 -1.29 -10.82
CA LYS A 313 -4.42 -0.48 -9.97
C LYS A 313 -4.29 0.96 -10.49
N LYS A 314 -4.06 1.15 -11.78
CA LYS A 314 -3.92 2.48 -12.39
C LYS A 314 -5.22 3.29 -12.37
N ILE A 315 -6.35 2.66 -12.69
CA ILE A 315 -7.66 3.30 -12.56
C ILE A 315 -7.92 3.69 -11.09
N THR A 316 -7.61 2.81 -10.13
CA THR A 316 -7.75 3.12 -8.70
C THR A 316 -6.85 4.28 -8.28
N GLU A 317 -5.58 4.31 -8.74
CA GLU A 317 -4.65 5.43 -8.49
C GLU A 317 -5.19 6.75 -9.05
N GLU A 318 -5.76 6.73 -10.25
CA GLU A 318 -6.30 7.92 -10.90
C GLU A 318 -7.63 8.38 -10.28
N ILE A 319 -8.53 7.45 -9.95
CA ILE A 319 -9.72 7.71 -9.14
C ILE A 319 -9.30 8.33 -7.81
N ALA A 320 -8.30 7.76 -7.14
CA ALA A 320 -7.77 8.31 -5.90
C ALA A 320 -7.27 9.72 -6.12
N ARG A 321 -6.51 10.01 -7.18
CA ARG A 321 -5.99 11.36 -7.50
C ARG A 321 -7.12 12.37 -7.74
N VAL A 322 -8.07 12.05 -8.61
CA VAL A 322 -9.22 12.91 -8.91
C VAL A 322 -10.06 13.14 -7.66
N TYR A 323 -10.30 12.08 -6.88
CA TYR A 323 -11.03 12.17 -5.62
C TYR A 323 -10.26 13.01 -4.60
N MET A 324 -8.94 12.84 -4.49
CA MET A 324 -8.12 13.59 -3.54
C MET A 324 -8.26 15.10 -3.73
N ASN A 325 -8.48 15.56 -4.98
CA ASN A 325 -8.75 16.95 -5.31
C ASN A 325 -10.18 17.42 -4.97
N LYS A 326 -11.14 16.49 -4.86
CA LYS A 326 -12.54 16.77 -4.47
C LYS A 326 -12.83 16.44 -3.00
N TRP A 327 -11.86 15.93 -2.26
CA TRP A 327 -12.02 15.56 -0.86
C TRP A 327 -11.99 16.83 0.00
N ASP A 328 -13.15 17.18 0.56
CA ASP A 328 -13.34 18.37 1.36
C ASP A 328 -13.42 18.07 2.87
N ASP A 329 -13.59 19.12 3.67
CA ASP A 329 -13.73 19.04 5.12
C ASP A 329 -15.00 18.26 5.55
N TYR A 330 -16.03 18.22 4.71
CA TYR A 330 -17.24 17.43 4.97
C TYR A 330 -16.96 15.93 4.84
N CYS A 331 -16.19 15.52 3.82
CA CYS A 331 -15.72 14.13 3.67
C CYS A 331 -14.91 13.69 4.90
N ASP A 332 -14.01 14.54 5.41
CA ASP A 332 -13.25 14.26 6.64
C ASP A 332 -14.19 14.03 7.85
N PHE A 333 -15.20 14.89 8.01
CA PHE A 333 -16.21 14.74 9.06
C PHE A 333 -16.98 13.43 8.92
N VAL A 334 -17.44 13.08 7.72
CA VAL A 334 -18.19 11.84 7.48
C VAL A 334 -17.34 10.62 7.81
N VAL A 335 -16.08 10.57 7.34
CA VAL A 335 -15.20 9.45 7.64
C VAL A 335 -14.95 9.33 9.14
N ALA A 336 -14.72 10.44 9.86
CA ALA A 336 -14.56 10.41 11.31
C ALA A 336 -15.78 9.79 12.02
N VAL A 337 -17.00 10.18 11.62
CA VAL A 337 -18.25 9.63 12.15
C VAL A 337 -18.38 8.14 11.85
N LEU A 338 -18.05 7.70 10.63
CA LEU A 338 -18.15 6.30 10.22
C LEU A 338 -17.09 5.42 10.90
N VAL A 339 -15.88 5.94 11.13
CA VAL A 339 -14.86 5.23 11.90
C VAL A 339 -15.31 5.06 13.36
N LEU A 340 -15.89 6.10 13.97
CA LEU A 340 -16.51 6.00 15.30
C LEU A 340 -17.67 5.00 15.33
N LYS A 341 -18.37 4.77 14.22
CA LYS A 341 -19.44 3.76 14.12
C LYS A 341 -18.91 2.34 13.91
N TYR A 342 -17.88 2.19 13.07
CA TYR A 342 -17.39 0.91 12.55
C TYR A 342 -15.99 0.59 13.04
N ASN A 343 -15.85 0.40 14.34
CA ASN A 343 -14.61 -0.06 14.95
C ASN A 343 -14.87 -1.11 16.03
N HIS A 344 -13.82 -1.82 16.44
CA HIS A 344 -13.89 -2.96 17.35
C HIS A 344 -14.32 -2.58 18.79
N TYR A 345 -13.98 -1.38 19.27
CA TYR A 345 -14.15 -1.01 20.68
C TYR A 345 -15.40 -0.17 20.94
N CYS A 346 -15.73 0.68 19.99
CA CYS A 346 -16.71 1.75 20.11
C CYS A 346 -17.75 1.61 19.00
N GLY A 347 -18.29 0.42 18.74
CA GLY A 347 -19.36 0.18 17.76
C GLY A 347 -20.66 0.92 18.09
N ILE A 348 -20.63 2.24 18.10
CA ILE A 348 -21.75 3.09 18.53
C ILE A 348 -22.68 3.24 17.34
N ASN A 349 -23.55 2.24 17.16
CA ASN A 349 -24.55 2.25 16.10
C ASN A 349 -25.40 3.53 16.06
N ARG A 350 -25.54 4.22 17.21
CA ARG A 350 -26.25 5.50 17.31
C ARG A 350 -25.51 6.66 16.66
N VAL A 351 -24.18 6.65 16.57
CA VAL A 351 -23.38 7.76 16.01
C VAL A 351 -23.72 8.01 14.54
N GLY A 352 -24.09 6.99 13.77
CA GLY A 352 -24.59 7.17 12.40
C GLY A 352 -25.86 8.02 12.28
N LYS A 353 -26.62 8.20 13.39
CA LYS A 353 -27.80 9.08 13.42
C LYS A 353 -27.44 10.56 13.58
N ILE A 354 -26.17 10.91 13.81
CA ILE A 354 -25.73 12.30 14.01
C ILE A 354 -26.16 13.18 12.84
N PHE A 355 -26.05 12.69 11.60
CA PHE A 355 -26.44 13.45 10.41
C PHE A 355 -27.90 13.92 10.48
N LYS A 356 -28.83 13.02 10.83
CA LYS A 356 -30.25 13.36 11.00
C LYS A 356 -30.49 14.35 12.14
N VAL A 357 -29.67 14.29 13.19
CA VAL A 357 -29.73 15.24 14.32
C VAL A 357 -29.25 16.62 13.87
N LEU A 358 -28.16 16.70 13.09
CA LEU A 358 -27.65 17.96 12.56
C LEU A 358 -28.67 18.60 11.59
N ASP A 359 -29.23 17.82 10.68
CA ASP A 359 -30.24 18.32 9.73
C ASP A 359 -31.48 18.82 10.47
N ARG A 360 -31.96 18.08 11.47
CA ARG A 360 -33.06 18.51 12.33
C ARG A 360 -32.73 19.78 13.11
N ILE A 361 -31.52 19.91 13.66
CA ILE A 361 -31.10 21.14 14.36
C ILE A 361 -31.14 22.33 13.39
N VAL A 362 -30.68 22.15 12.16
CA VAL A 362 -30.71 23.19 11.12
C VAL A 362 -32.15 23.54 10.71
N GLU A 363 -33.06 22.56 10.62
CA GLU A 363 -34.51 22.77 10.37
C GLU A 363 -35.23 23.47 11.54
N GLU A 364 -35.00 23.02 12.78
CA GLU A 364 -35.51 23.62 14.02
C GLU A 364 -34.95 25.03 14.24
N TYR A 365 -33.82 25.37 13.59
CA TYR A 365 -33.29 26.71 13.57
C TYR A 365 -34.10 27.59 12.62
N THR A 366 -35.35 27.86 12.99
CA THR A 366 -36.20 28.81 12.29
C THR A 366 -35.67 30.23 12.50
N LEU A 367 -35.52 30.92 11.37
CA LEU A 367 -35.04 32.30 11.20
C LEU A 367 -36.13 33.35 11.48
N GLU A 368 -37.36 32.93 11.77
CA GLU A 368 -38.50 33.84 11.97
C GLU A 368 -38.28 34.83 13.12
N GLU A 369 -37.41 34.53 14.08
CA GLU A 369 -37.02 35.45 15.16
C GLU A 369 -35.90 36.42 14.78
N THR A 370 -35.07 36.11 13.77
CA THR A 370 -33.90 36.90 13.38
C THR A 370 -34.15 37.81 12.17
N VAL A 371 -34.94 37.36 11.19
CA VAL A 371 -35.30 38.15 9.99
C VAL A 371 -36.29 39.27 10.33
N LYS A 372 -37.28 39.01 11.20
CA LYS A 372 -38.21 40.06 11.66
C LYS A 372 -37.46 41.22 12.32
N THR A 373 -36.42 40.94 13.11
CA THR A 373 -35.59 41.98 13.73
C THR A 373 -34.67 42.71 12.77
N SER A 374 -34.14 42.08 11.72
CA SER A 374 -33.27 42.75 10.75
C SER A 374 -34.08 43.66 9.82
N ASP A 375 -35.20 43.16 9.30
CA ASP A 375 -36.12 43.95 8.46
C ASP A 375 -36.76 45.10 9.22
N GLU A 376 -37.10 44.92 10.51
CA GLU A 376 -37.59 46.00 11.37
C GLU A 376 -36.50 47.04 11.65
N LEU A 377 -35.25 46.63 11.86
CA LEU A 377 -34.11 47.54 12.05
C LEU A 377 -33.75 48.30 10.76
N GLU A 378 -33.82 47.66 9.61
CA GLU A 378 -33.52 48.25 8.30
C GLU A 378 -34.67 49.13 7.81
N LYS A 379 -35.94 48.73 8.01
CA LYS A 379 -37.11 49.59 7.78
C LYS A 379 -37.15 50.79 8.73
N GLU A 380 -36.73 50.65 9.99
CA GLU A 380 -36.58 51.80 10.89
C GLU A 380 -35.42 52.72 10.49
N ALA A 381 -34.30 52.18 10.00
CA ALA A 381 -33.16 52.96 9.52
C ALA A 381 -33.53 53.75 8.26
N ASN A 382 -34.27 53.11 7.33
CA ASN A 382 -34.76 53.73 6.11
C ASN A 382 -35.94 54.69 6.36
N ALA A 383 -36.85 54.39 7.29
CA ALA A 383 -37.93 55.28 7.69
C ALA A 383 -37.43 56.53 8.47
N LYS A 384 -36.22 56.48 9.04
CA LYS A 384 -35.56 57.64 9.67
C LYS A 384 -34.83 58.54 8.67
N GLY A 385 -34.89 58.25 7.38
CA GLY A 385 -34.46 59.17 6.33
C GLY A 385 -33.02 59.63 6.49
N PHE A 386 -32.05 58.73 6.30
CA PHE A 386 -30.68 59.14 5.92
C PHE A 386 -30.65 59.56 4.44
N GLY A 387 -31.59 60.40 4.03
CA GLY A 387 -31.45 61.25 2.86
C GLY A 387 -30.65 62.46 3.32
N GLU A 388 -29.52 62.69 2.66
CA GLU A 388 -28.70 63.88 2.79
C GLU A 388 -29.56 65.15 2.95
N GLN A 389 -29.55 65.74 4.13
CA GLN A 389 -29.90 67.15 4.28
C GLN A 389 -28.77 67.86 5.01
N ASN A 390 -28.12 68.70 4.19
CA ASN A 390 -27.18 69.74 4.55
C ASN A 390 -27.67 70.59 5.73
N GLU A 391 -26.70 70.93 6.57
CA GLU A 391 -26.52 72.22 7.24
C GLU A 391 -27.69 73.21 7.15
N ASN A 392 -28.52 73.29 8.18
CA ASN A 392 -28.63 74.46 9.07
C ASN A 392 -29.88 74.40 9.94
N SER A 393 -29.74 75.06 11.09
CA SER A 393 -30.78 75.59 12.00
C SER A 393 -31.20 74.77 13.23
N ASN A 394 -30.89 75.41 14.36
CA ASN A 394 -31.65 75.56 15.61
C ASN A 394 -32.13 74.34 16.42
N ASP A 395 -31.36 74.12 17.48
CA ASP A 395 -31.78 74.03 18.89
C ASP A 395 -33.26 73.77 19.18
N GLY A 396 -33.55 72.59 19.76
CA GLY A 396 -34.89 72.22 20.21
C GLY A 396 -35.33 70.77 19.96
N GLY A 397 -34.44 69.77 19.92
CA GLY A 397 -34.84 68.38 19.62
C GLY A 397 -34.01 67.23 20.20
N GLN A 398 -33.03 67.50 21.07
CA GLN A 398 -32.00 66.50 21.44
C GLN A 398 -32.39 65.48 22.53
N LYS A 399 -33.58 65.56 23.15
CA LYS A 399 -33.98 64.60 24.21
C LYS A 399 -34.72 63.36 23.72
N HIS A 400 -35.33 63.37 22.54
CA HIS A 400 -36.10 62.21 22.03
C HIS A 400 -35.28 61.23 21.18
N THR A 401 -34.22 61.68 20.50
CA THR A 401 -33.33 60.84 19.68
C THR A 401 -32.39 59.95 20.52
N LYS A 402 -31.88 60.46 21.66
CA LYS A 402 -31.05 59.67 22.59
C LYS A 402 -31.83 58.52 23.27
N LYS A 403 -33.15 58.67 23.47
CA LYS A 403 -33.99 57.61 24.07
C LYS A 403 -34.22 56.46 23.08
N LYS A 404 -34.56 56.76 21.81
CA LYS A 404 -34.73 55.75 20.75
C LYS A 404 -33.44 54.98 20.41
N GLN A 405 -32.27 55.63 20.42
CA GLN A 405 -30.98 54.92 20.23
C GLN A 405 -30.68 53.93 21.37
N LYS A 406 -31.04 54.28 22.61
CA LYS A 406 -30.84 53.42 23.78
C LYS A 406 -31.76 52.19 23.74
N ASP A 407 -32.97 52.37 23.22
CA ASP A 407 -33.94 51.28 23.04
C ASP A 407 -33.53 50.32 21.90
N ASN A 408 -32.97 50.84 20.80
CA ASN A 408 -32.44 50.00 19.71
C ASN A 408 -31.21 49.19 20.13
N TYR A 409 -30.29 49.78 20.91
CA TYR A 409 -29.14 49.05 21.46
C TYR A 409 -29.59 47.93 22.42
N LYS A 410 -30.62 48.19 23.23
CA LYS A 410 -31.19 47.20 24.15
C LYS A 410 -31.83 46.04 23.38
N SER A 411 -32.54 46.32 22.29
CA SER A 411 -33.15 45.30 21.41
C SER A 411 -32.08 44.44 20.71
N ALA A 412 -31.06 45.06 20.11
CA ALA A 412 -29.96 44.35 19.45
C ALA A 412 -29.17 43.46 20.44
N LYS A 413 -28.88 43.97 21.65
CA LYS A 413 -28.23 43.20 22.70
C LYS A 413 -29.04 41.96 23.10
N LEU A 414 -30.36 42.13 23.26
CA LEU A 414 -31.26 41.04 23.65
C LEU A 414 -31.39 39.98 22.55
N CYS A 415 -31.32 40.39 21.27
CA CYS A 415 -31.25 39.47 20.14
C CYS A 415 -29.93 38.68 20.12
N TYR A 416 -28.80 39.36 20.37
CA TYR A 416 -27.49 38.72 20.45
C TYR A 416 -27.41 37.70 21.62
N GLU A 417 -27.95 38.06 22.78
CA GLU A 417 -28.04 37.15 23.95
C GLU A 417 -28.88 35.91 23.63
N LYS A 418 -30.00 36.05 22.90
CA LYS A 418 -30.82 34.91 22.43
C LYS A 418 -30.04 34.00 21.48
N ILE A 419 -29.27 34.56 20.55
CA ILE A 419 -28.43 33.79 19.62
C ILE A 419 -27.36 33.01 20.39
N ILE A 420 -26.68 33.64 21.35
CA ILE A 420 -25.70 32.95 22.20
C ILE A 420 -26.37 31.78 22.95
N LEU A 421 -27.52 32.02 23.58
CA LEU A 421 -28.23 30.98 24.33
C LEU A 421 -28.63 29.80 23.43
N LYS A 422 -29.08 30.08 22.21
CA LYS A 422 -29.45 29.06 21.23
C LYS A 422 -28.22 28.25 20.78
N ASN A 423 -27.09 28.90 20.54
CA ASN A 423 -25.83 28.23 20.21
C ASN A 423 -25.31 27.34 21.35
N GLU A 424 -25.37 27.81 22.60
CA GLU A 424 -25.03 27.00 23.78
C GLU A 424 -25.96 25.79 23.92
N THR A 425 -27.26 25.96 23.62
CA THR A 425 -28.24 24.87 23.62
C THR A 425 -27.92 23.82 22.55
N ILE A 426 -27.51 24.24 21.35
CA ILE A 426 -27.09 23.35 20.26
C ILE A 426 -25.83 22.58 20.65
N LYS A 427 -24.84 23.27 21.21
CA LYS A 427 -23.61 22.65 21.73
C LYS A 427 -23.93 21.59 22.79
N ALA A 428 -24.79 21.91 23.75
CA ALA A 428 -25.23 20.95 24.75
C ALA A 428 -25.99 19.75 24.16
N LYS A 429 -26.84 19.95 23.14
CA LYS A 429 -27.51 18.85 22.42
C LYS A 429 -26.50 17.91 21.76
N ILE A 430 -25.46 18.46 21.10
CA ILE A 430 -24.41 17.66 20.47
C ILE A 430 -23.58 16.92 21.52
N GLU A 431 -23.16 17.58 22.60
CA GLU A 431 -22.41 16.94 23.68
C GLU A 431 -23.19 15.77 24.29
N ARG A 432 -24.47 15.97 24.58
CA ARG A 432 -25.38 14.92 25.10
C ARG A 432 -25.59 13.78 24.11
N PHE A 433 -25.51 14.02 22.81
CA PHE A 433 -25.60 12.93 21.84
C PHE A 433 -24.40 11.97 21.94
N PHE A 434 -23.23 12.52 22.26
CA PHE A 434 -21.98 11.78 22.38
C PHE A 434 -21.64 11.35 23.82
N THR A 435 -22.42 11.73 24.83
CA THR A 435 -22.26 11.18 26.19
C THR A 435 -22.58 9.68 26.18
N LEU A 436 -21.54 8.87 26.30
CA LEU A 436 -21.59 7.43 26.28
C LEU A 436 -20.76 6.90 27.45
N ASN A 437 -21.23 5.83 28.09
CA ASN A 437 -20.50 5.11 29.13
C ASN A 437 -19.43 4.21 28.49
N MET A 438 -18.46 4.80 27.81
CA MET A 438 -17.34 4.08 27.19
C MET A 438 -16.02 4.82 27.44
N ASP A 439 -14.95 4.05 27.62
CA ASP A 439 -13.60 4.61 27.71
C ASP A 439 -13.07 4.89 26.29
N PHE A 440 -12.99 6.17 25.94
CA PHE A 440 -12.47 6.61 24.65
C PHE A 440 -10.95 6.83 24.65
N ASN A 441 -10.24 6.56 25.75
CA ASN A 441 -8.77 6.67 25.83
C ASN A 441 -8.05 5.46 25.19
N VAL A 442 -8.66 4.83 24.19
CA VAL A 442 -8.09 3.73 23.41
C VAL A 442 -7.40 4.31 22.17
N GLU A 443 -6.17 3.88 21.92
CA GLU A 443 -5.40 4.29 20.73
C GLU A 443 -6.06 3.75 19.46
N ILE A 444 -6.11 4.56 18.42
CA ILE A 444 -6.71 4.16 17.15
C ILE A 444 -5.68 3.36 16.35
N HIS A 445 -5.90 2.04 16.26
CA HIS A 445 -5.18 1.20 15.31
C HIS A 445 -6.01 0.98 14.05
N GLU A 446 -5.39 1.13 12.88
CA GLU A 446 -6.06 0.99 11.59
C GLU A 446 -6.68 -0.39 11.35
N ASN A 447 -6.15 -1.42 12.00
CA ASN A 447 -6.65 -2.79 11.86
C ASN A 447 -7.94 -3.04 12.68
N ASP A 448 -8.27 -2.15 13.60
CA ASP A 448 -9.44 -2.26 14.47
C ASP A 448 -10.69 -1.62 13.85
N ILE A 449 -10.57 -1.09 12.63
CA ILE A 449 -11.62 -0.38 11.88
C ILE A 449 -12.14 -1.28 10.75
N PHE A 450 -13.46 -1.42 10.66
CA PHE A 450 -14.12 -2.21 9.60
C PHE A 450 -14.24 -1.40 8.31
N TRP A 451 -13.13 -1.23 7.59
CA TRP A 451 -13.02 -0.36 6.41
C TRP A 451 -14.00 -0.66 5.27
N LEU A 452 -14.43 -1.91 5.10
CA LEU A 452 -15.44 -2.28 4.11
C LEU A 452 -16.79 -1.62 4.44
N SER A 453 -17.22 -1.70 5.71
CA SER A 453 -18.46 -1.07 6.18
C SER A 453 -18.39 0.45 6.14
N VAL A 454 -17.22 1.02 6.50
CA VAL A 454 -16.98 2.47 6.35
C VAL A 454 -17.14 2.88 4.88
N ARG A 455 -16.54 2.13 3.95
CA ARG A 455 -16.67 2.40 2.51
C ARG A 455 -18.11 2.33 2.03
N ASP A 456 -18.82 1.28 2.37
CA ASP A 456 -20.17 1.03 1.84
C ASP A 456 -21.12 2.15 2.24
N GLU A 457 -21.16 2.52 3.53
CA GLU A 457 -22.00 3.63 3.97
C GLU A 457 -21.49 5.00 3.51
N PHE A 458 -20.18 5.18 3.33
CA PHE A 458 -19.63 6.39 2.76
C PHE A 458 -20.13 6.59 1.31
N ASN A 459 -20.07 5.53 0.50
CA ASN A 459 -20.55 5.52 -0.88
C ASN A 459 -22.07 5.75 -0.94
N ASP A 460 -22.86 5.11 -0.07
CA ASP A 460 -24.32 5.30 -0.02
C ASP A 460 -24.69 6.77 0.26
N LYS A 461 -23.89 7.48 1.07
CA LYS A 461 -24.12 8.90 1.39
C LYS A 461 -23.62 9.86 0.31
N HIS A 462 -22.78 9.42 -0.63
CA HIS A 462 -22.15 10.25 -1.68
C HIS A 462 -22.42 9.69 -3.10
N SER A 463 -23.46 8.86 -3.23
CA SER A 463 -23.74 8.01 -4.40
C SER A 463 -23.97 8.80 -5.69
N GLU A 464 -24.29 10.08 -5.60
CA GLU A 464 -24.58 10.92 -6.77
C GLU A 464 -23.34 11.27 -7.60
N ASN A 465 -22.12 11.15 -7.06
CA ASN A 465 -20.91 11.60 -7.78
C ASN A 465 -19.77 10.59 -7.86
N ILE A 466 -19.73 9.57 -7.00
CA ILE A 466 -18.58 8.66 -6.96
C ILE A 466 -19.01 7.19 -6.89
N VAL A 467 -18.66 6.43 -7.93
CA VAL A 467 -18.86 4.98 -7.98
C VAL A 467 -17.54 4.28 -7.62
N ASN A 468 -17.57 3.44 -6.59
CA ASN A 468 -16.52 2.47 -6.20
C ASN A 468 -15.19 3.05 -5.67
N ILE A 469 -15.24 3.84 -4.60
CA ILE A 469 -14.02 4.16 -3.84
C ILE A 469 -13.49 2.89 -3.18
N GLU A 470 -12.21 2.55 -3.37
CA GLU A 470 -11.61 1.42 -2.66
C GLU A 470 -11.39 1.75 -1.16
N PRO A 471 -11.56 0.79 -0.24
CA PRO A 471 -11.38 1.03 1.20
C PRO A 471 -10.00 1.60 1.55
N ALA A 472 -8.97 1.25 0.79
CA ALA A 472 -7.61 1.75 0.97
C ALA A 472 -7.50 3.27 0.82
N ILE A 473 -8.32 3.88 -0.04
CA ILE A 473 -8.33 5.33 -0.26
C ILE A 473 -8.92 6.03 0.98
N ILE A 474 -10.06 5.54 1.46
CA ILE A 474 -10.74 6.08 2.66
C ILE A 474 -9.83 5.93 3.89
N ARG A 475 -9.20 4.76 4.05
CA ARG A 475 -8.19 4.52 5.08
C ARG A 475 -7.05 5.54 4.99
N SER A 476 -6.46 5.72 3.81
CA SER A 476 -5.37 6.69 3.62
C SER A 476 -5.78 8.12 4.00
N LYS A 477 -7.00 8.53 3.66
CA LYS A 477 -7.54 9.86 4.00
C LYS A 477 -7.75 10.02 5.51
N PHE A 478 -8.29 9.00 6.15
CA PHE A 478 -8.40 8.99 7.60
C PHE A 478 -7.03 9.10 8.29
N CYS A 479 -6.00 8.41 7.80
CA CYS A 479 -4.64 8.54 8.34
C CYS A 479 -4.07 9.96 8.17
N ILE A 480 -4.35 10.61 7.03
CA ILE A 480 -3.96 12.01 6.79
C ILE A 480 -4.69 12.94 7.76
N LEU A 481 -6.01 12.77 7.92
CA LEU A 481 -6.82 13.49 8.89
C LEU A 481 -6.25 13.34 10.30
N CYS A 482 -5.92 12.12 10.71
CA CYS A 482 -5.37 11.87 12.04
C CYS A 482 -4.05 12.61 12.27
N LYS A 483 -3.16 12.62 11.28
CA LYS A 483 -1.90 13.38 11.35
C LYS A 483 -2.13 14.89 11.38
N LYS A 484 -2.99 15.41 10.50
CA LYS A 484 -3.30 16.84 10.39
C LYS A 484 -3.93 17.40 11.67
N SER A 485 -4.78 16.61 12.31
CA SER A 485 -5.56 17.02 13.49
C SER A 485 -5.03 16.45 14.80
N ASN A 486 -3.85 15.81 14.80
CA ASN A 486 -3.24 15.18 15.96
C ASN A 486 -4.19 14.21 16.71
N ILE A 487 -4.91 13.38 15.95
CA ILE A 487 -5.84 12.38 16.48
C ILE A 487 -5.06 11.09 16.69
N VAL A 488 -4.90 10.69 17.96
CA VAL A 488 -4.21 9.44 18.33
C VAL A 488 -5.17 8.46 18.99
N TYR A 489 -6.10 8.97 19.81
CA TYR A 489 -7.08 8.18 20.56
C TYR A 489 -8.50 8.41 20.03
N TYR A 490 -9.41 7.47 20.26
CA TYR A 490 -10.83 7.64 19.93
C TYR A 490 -11.47 8.85 20.61
N LYS A 491 -10.96 9.26 21.77
CA LYS A 491 -11.34 10.52 22.44
C LYS A 491 -11.03 11.74 21.58
N ASN A 492 -9.84 11.79 20.98
CA ASN A 492 -9.47 12.89 20.09
C ASN A 492 -10.37 12.91 18.85
N LEU A 493 -10.70 11.72 18.32
CA LEU A 493 -11.58 11.61 17.17
C LEU A 493 -13.00 12.10 17.50
N LEU A 494 -13.49 11.74 18.69
CA LEU A 494 -14.78 12.20 19.19
C LEU A 494 -14.83 13.72 19.37
N ASP A 495 -13.80 14.31 19.96
CA ASP A 495 -13.70 15.76 20.15
C ASP A 495 -13.59 16.50 18.82
N TYR A 496 -12.84 15.94 17.87
CA TYR A 496 -12.81 16.42 16.47
C TYR A 496 -14.21 16.40 15.85
N THR A 497 -14.92 15.27 15.93
CA THR A 497 -16.26 15.12 15.37
C THR A 497 -17.25 16.12 15.99
N LYS A 498 -17.22 16.33 17.31
CA LYS A 498 -18.07 17.35 17.97
C LYS A 498 -17.79 18.75 17.46
N THR A 499 -16.52 19.12 17.39
CA THR A 499 -16.09 20.46 16.92
C THR A 499 -16.51 20.68 15.47
N LYS A 500 -16.30 19.69 14.59
CA LYS A 500 -16.70 19.79 13.19
C LYS A 500 -18.21 19.76 12.97
N ALA A 501 -18.96 18.99 13.77
CA ALA A 501 -20.42 19.03 13.74
C ALA A 501 -20.98 20.44 14.01
N LEU A 502 -20.39 21.16 14.98
CA LEU A 502 -20.74 22.55 15.26
C LEU A 502 -20.39 23.49 14.10
N SER A 503 -19.18 23.37 13.54
CA SER A 503 -18.76 24.15 12.36
C SER A 503 -19.73 23.98 11.19
N LEU A 504 -20.10 22.75 10.88
CA LEU A 504 -21.02 22.42 9.79
C LEU A 504 -22.43 23.00 10.00
N ILE A 505 -22.93 23.01 11.25
CA ILE A 505 -24.20 23.69 11.54
C ILE A 505 -24.05 25.18 11.26
N HIS A 506 -22.99 25.83 11.76
CA HIS A 506 -22.77 27.25 11.52
C HIS A 506 -22.69 27.58 10.02
N GLU A 507 -21.94 26.80 9.24
CA GLU A 507 -21.84 26.96 7.79
C GLU A 507 -23.20 26.81 7.10
N LYS A 508 -23.99 25.79 7.46
CA LYS A 508 -25.34 25.59 6.91
C LYS A 508 -26.32 26.71 7.31
N LEU A 509 -26.18 27.25 8.52
CA LEU A 509 -27.00 28.37 8.98
C LEU A 509 -26.66 29.67 8.24
N ILE A 510 -25.37 29.92 8.01
CA ILE A 510 -24.90 31.06 7.21
C ILE A 510 -25.38 30.93 5.77
N ALA A 511 -25.34 29.74 5.17
CA ALA A 511 -25.81 29.52 3.81
C ALA A 511 -27.33 29.67 3.63
N ARG A 512 -28.12 29.65 4.72
CA ARG A 512 -29.57 29.89 4.71
C ARG A 512 -29.95 31.36 4.92
N LEU A 513 -29.03 32.15 5.47
CA LEU A 513 -29.11 33.61 5.56
C LEU A 513 -28.76 34.21 4.21
#